data_AF-A0A6J4S4D2-F1
#
_entry.id   AF-A0A6J4S4D2-F1
#
_cell.length_a   1.000
_cell.length_b   1.000
_cell.length_c   1.000
_cell.angle_alpha   90.00
_cell.angle_beta   90.00
_cell.angle_gamma   90.00
#
_symmetry.space_group_name_H-M   'P 1'
#
loop_
_entity.id
_entity.type
_entity.pdbx_description
1 polymer ?
#
loop_
_entity_poly.entity_id
_entity_poly.type
_entity_poly.pdbx_seq_one_letter_code
_entity_poly.pdbx_strand_id
1 'polypeptide(L)'
;MTPTRARAYGRVMTIIDELGPAKLHADEQQAVRDAADAVLFTYDIATDSAAKDAIIHLESVMDRLVDGGRLLEETADTILDAVERCGPQTEPLELPAAA
;
A
#
# COMPACT_ATOMS: atom_id res chain seq x y z
N MET A 1 6.45 15.07 -2.18
CA MET A 1 6.90 13.67 -2.33
C MET A 1 8.34 13.55 -1.84
N THR A 2 8.69 12.54 -1.03
CA THR A 2 10.04 12.35 -0.46
C THR A 2 10.78 11.19 -1.14
N PRO A 3 12.13 11.11 -1.08
CA PRO A 3 12.88 9.97 -1.62
C PRO A 3 12.47 8.62 -1.01
N THR A 4 12.12 8.60 0.27
CA THR A 4 11.62 7.40 0.97
C THR A 4 10.32 6.90 0.34
N ARG A 5 9.36 7.80 0.10
CA ARG A 5 8.07 7.47 -0.53
C ARG A 5 8.25 6.98 -1.96
N ALA A 6 9.16 7.60 -2.73
CA ALA A 6 9.47 7.15 -4.08
C ALA A 6 10.09 5.73 -4.12
N ARG A 7 10.93 5.38 -3.14
CA ARG A 7 11.49 4.03 -3.02
C ARG A 7 10.44 2.99 -2.62
N ALA A 8 9.52 3.35 -1.73
CA ALA A 8 8.39 2.50 -1.37
C ALA A 8 7.52 2.20 -2.60
N TYR A 9 7.21 3.23 -3.39
CA TYR A 9 6.49 3.04 -4.65
C TYR A 9 7.23 2.11 -5.62
N GLY A 10 8.55 2.29 -5.76
CA GLY A 10 9.38 1.36 -6.54
C GLY A 10 9.28 -0.09 -6.05
N ARG A 11 9.25 -0.31 -4.72
CA ARG A 11 9.07 -1.63 -4.12
C ARG A 11 7.71 -2.23 -4.44
N VAL A 12 6.63 -1.44 -4.44
CA VAL A 12 5.30 -1.90 -4.86
C VAL A 12 5.34 -2.40 -6.30
N MET A 13 5.94 -1.62 -7.22
CA MET A 13 6.06 -2.05 -8.63
C MET A 13 6.86 -3.34 -8.78
N THR A 14 7.93 -3.51 -8.00
CA THR A 14 8.71 -4.76 -7.97
C THR A 14 7.87 -5.94 -7.49
N ILE A 15 7.09 -5.80 -6.41
CA ILE A 15 6.23 -6.88 -5.90
C ILE A 15 5.21 -7.32 -6.95
N ILE A 16 4.61 -6.36 -7.67
CA ILE A 16 3.65 -6.67 -8.73
C ILE A 16 4.30 -7.47 -9.86
N ASP A 17 5.51 -7.09 -10.27
CA ASP A 17 6.28 -7.80 -11.30
C ASP A 17 6.69 -9.21 -10.84
N GLU A 18 7.15 -9.35 -9.59
CA GLU A 18 7.57 -10.63 -8.98
C GLU A 18 6.40 -11.62 -8.85
N LEU A 19 5.21 -11.15 -8.46
CA LEU A 19 4.00 -11.99 -8.34
C LEU A 19 3.40 -12.32 -9.71
N GLY A 20 3.39 -11.33 -10.60
CA GLY A 20 2.92 -11.45 -11.96
C GLY A 20 1.44 -11.86 -12.11
N PRO A 21 1.00 -12.12 -13.36
CA PRO A 21 -0.40 -12.41 -13.69
C PRO A 21 -0.92 -13.73 -13.11
N ALA A 22 -0.04 -14.64 -12.69
CA ALA A 22 -0.43 -15.92 -12.10
C ALA A 22 -0.95 -15.77 -10.66
N LYS A 23 -0.45 -14.78 -9.92
CA LYS A 23 -0.83 -14.53 -8.53
C LYS A 23 -1.75 -13.32 -8.39
N LEU A 24 -1.52 -12.28 -9.18
CA LEU A 24 -2.36 -11.09 -9.25
C LEU A 24 -2.84 -10.91 -10.68
N HIS A 25 -4.13 -11.04 -10.93
CA HIS A 25 -4.75 -10.73 -12.21
C HIS A 25 -4.64 -9.23 -12.51
N ALA A 26 -4.90 -8.84 -13.77
CA ALA A 26 -4.72 -7.46 -14.24
C ALA A 26 -5.44 -6.42 -13.36
N ASP A 27 -6.72 -6.66 -13.03
CA ASP A 27 -7.51 -5.75 -12.21
C ASP A 27 -7.01 -5.69 -10.76
N GLU A 28 -6.47 -6.81 -10.23
CA GLU A 28 -5.91 -6.88 -8.88
C GLU A 28 -4.57 -6.15 -8.80
N GLN A 29 -3.73 -6.28 -9.83
CA GLN A 29 -2.52 -5.48 -9.93
C GLN A 29 -2.87 -3.99 -10.07
N GLN A 30 -3.93 -3.65 -10.81
CA GLN A 30 -4.38 -2.28 -10.94
C GLN A 30 -4.82 -1.70 -9.59
N ALA A 31 -5.58 -2.46 -8.79
CA ALA A 31 -5.96 -2.05 -7.44
C ALA A 31 -4.76 -1.73 -6.53
N VAL A 32 -3.68 -2.53 -6.61
CA VAL A 32 -2.44 -2.25 -5.88
C VAL A 32 -1.79 -0.94 -6.34
N ARG A 33 -1.74 -0.70 -7.66
CA ARG A 33 -1.18 0.55 -8.23
C ARG A 33 -2.01 1.76 -7.84
N ASP A 34 -3.33 1.67 -7.96
CA ASP A 34 -4.26 2.76 -7.65
C ASP A 34 -4.15 3.17 -6.18
N ALA A 35 -4.06 2.19 -5.26
CA ALA A 35 -3.84 2.47 -3.84
C ALA A 35 -2.47 3.10 -3.58
N ALA A 36 -1.40 2.58 -4.20
CA ALA A 36 -0.06 3.15 -4.08
C ALA A 36 0.00 4.59 -4.60
N ASP A 37 -0.63 4.89 -5.73
CA ASP A 37 -0.71 6.23 -6.32
C ASP A 37 -1.50 7.19 -5.43
N ALA A 38 -2.70 6.78 -4.98
CA ALA A 38 -3.53 7.60 -4.11
C ALA A 38 -2.78 7.97 -2.83
N VAL A 39 -2.10 7.01 -2.23
CA VAL A 39 -1.30 7.19 -1.01
C VAL A 39 0.01 7.97 -1.28
N LEU A 40 0.61 7.83 -2.46
CA LEU A 40 1.82 8.58 -2.85
C LEU A 40 1.55 10.07 -3.06
N PHE A 41 0.36 10.44 -3.55
CA PHE A 41 -0.01 11.82 -3.82
C PHE A 41 -0.79 12.49 -2.69
N THR A 42 -1.27 11.74 -1.71
CA THR A 42 -1.95 12.33 -0.56
C THR A 42 -0.99 13.05 0.41
N TYR A 43 -1.50 14.10 1.04
CA TYR A 43 -0.84 14.83 2.12
C TYR A 43 -1.20 14.24 3.49
N ASP A 44 -2.44 13.78 3.66
CA ASP A 44 -2.96 13.19 4.88
C ASP A 44 -4.09 12.20 4.53
N ILE A 45 -3.82 10.92 4.77
CA ILE A 45 -4.77 9.83 4.52
C ILE A 45 -6.04 10.01 5.36
N ALA A 46 -5.95 10.60 6.56
CA ALA A 46 -7.09 10.76 7.44
C ALA A 46 -8.13 11.76 6.90
N THR A 47 -7.74 12.67 6.00
CA THR A 47 -8.63 13.68 5.43
C THR A 47 -8.94 13.47 3.96
N ASP A 48 -8.19 12.60 3.28
CA ASP A 48 -8.37 12.27 1.87
C ASP A 48 -9.25 11.03 1.67
N SER A 49 -10.51 11.22 1.28
CA SER A 49 -11.45 10.12 1.06
C SER A 49 -11.02 9.21 -0.10
N ALA A 50 -10.39 9.74 -1.14
CA ALA A 50 -9.97 8.92 -2.28
C ALA A 50 -8.83 7.97 -1.89
N ALA A 51 -7.87 8.45 -1.08
CA ALA A 51 -6.82 7.60 -0.53
C ALA A 51 -7.37 6.51 0.40
N LYS A 52 -8.34 6.84 1.25
CA LYS A 52 -9.01 5.85 2.11
C LYS A 52 -9.75 4.79 1.31
N ASP A 53 -10.56 5.22 0.35
CA ASP A 53 -11.37 4.30 -0.47
C ASP A 53 -10.47 3.35 -1.26
N ALA A 54 -9.32 3.83 -1.76
CA ALA A 54 -8.34 3.01 -2.45
C ALA A 54 -7.67 1.98 -1.52
N ILE A 55 -7.33 2.35 -0.28
CA ILE A 55 -6.80 1.41 0.73
C ILE A 55 -7.84 0.35 1.08
N ILE A 56 -9.08 0.74 1.39
CA ILE A 56 -10.17 -0.18 1.72
C ILE A 56 -10.44 -1.15 0.56
N HIS A 57 -10.40 -0.64 -0.67
CA HIS A 57 -10.54 -1.48 -1.84
C HIS A 57 -9.40 -2.50 -1.94
N LEU A 58 -8.16 -2.08 -1.73
CA LEU A 58 -7.00 -2.95 -1.73
C LEU A 58 -7.07 -4.03 -0.64
N GLU A 59 -7.41 -3.67 0.60
CA GLU A 59 -7.63 -4.62 1.71
C GLU A 59 -8.65 -5.69 1.31
N SER A 60 -9.79 -5.28 0.74
CA SER A 60 -10.81 -6.22 0.26
C SER A 60 -10.34 -7.12 -0.90
N VAL A 61 -9.41 -6.65 -1.74
CA VAL A 61 -8.77 -7.49 -2.77
C VAL A 61 -7.85 -8.52 -2.11
N MET A 62 -7.01 -8.09 -1.16
CA MET A 62 -6.08 -8.96 -0.46
C MET A 62 -6.81 -10.06 0.33
N ASP A 63 -7.84 -9.72 1.08
CA ASP A 63 -8.67 -10.66 1.84
C ASP A 63 -9.24 -11.75 0.92
N ARG A 64 -9.84 -11.35 -0.21
CA ARG A 64 -10.42 -12.30 -1.18
C ARG A 64 -9.37 -13.24 -1.79
N LEU A 65 -8.14 -12.75 -1.98
CA LEU A 65 -7.05 -13.56 -2.52
C LEU A 65 -6.49 -14.56 -1.51
N VAL A 66 -6.46 -14.18 -0.23
CA VAL A 66 -6.07 -15.05 0.88
C VAL A 66 -7.14 -16.10 1.13
N ASP A 67 -8.42 -15.70 1.24
CA ASP A 67 -9.56 -16.61 1.38
C ASP A 67 -9.65 -17.61 0.22
N GLY A 68 -9.33 -17.15 -1.00
CA GLY A 68 -9.28 -17.98 -2.20
C GLY A 68 -8.02 -18.86 -2.33
N GLY A 69 -7.08 -18.76 -1.39
CA GLY A 69 -5.82 -19.53 -1.38
C GLY A 69 -4.84 -19.17 -2.51
N ARG A 70 -5.05 -18.05 -3.19
CA ARG A 70 -4.16 -17.58 -4.27
C ARG A 70 -2.93 -16.90 -3.71
N LEU A 71 -3.09 -16.17 -2.60
CA LEU A 71 -2.02 -15.57 -1.81
C LEU A 71 -1.95 -16.19 -0.41
N LEU A 72 -0.76 -16.11 0.18
CA LEU A 72 -0.58 -16.31 1.61
C LEU A 72 -0.85 -14.99 2.33
N GLU A 73 -1.31 -15.07 3.58
CA GLU A 73 -1.53 -13.90 4.46
C GLU A 73 -0.26 -13.02 4.52
N GLU A 74 0.91 -13.63 4.75
CA GLU A 74 2.20 -12.91 4.78
C GLU A 74 2.51 -12.15 3.47
N THR A 75 2.04 -12.65 2.32
CA THR A 75 2.22 -11.96 1.03
C THR A 75 1.27 -10.78 0.90
N ALA A 76 0.02 -10.92 1.34
CA ALA A 76 -0.94 -9.84 1.40
C ALA A 76 -0.46 -8.70 2.33
N ASP A 77 0.00 -9.05 3.54
CA ASP A 77 0.57 -8.09 4.48
C ASP A 77 1.76 -7.33 3.87
N THR A 78 2.66 -8.05 3.19
CA THR A 78 3.81 -7.43 2.50
C THR A 78 3.38 -6.40 1.45
N ILE A 79 2.27 -6.65 0.74
CA ILE A 79 1.72 -5.71 -0.25
C ILE A 79 1.14 -4.49 0.46
N LEU A 80 0.34 -4.69 1.51
CA LEU A 80 -0.28 -3.61 2.28
C LEU A 80 0.78 -2.71 2.92
N ASP A 81 1.78 -3.29 3.60
CA ASP A 81 2.93 -2.60 4.17
C ASP A 81 3.67 -1.74 3.13
N ALA A 82 3.87 -2.27 1.92
CA ALA A 82 4.55 -1.56 0.85
C ALA A 82 3.75 -0.35 0.36
N VAL A 83 2.42 -0.50 0.25
CA VAL A 83 1.50 0.58 -0.13
C VAL A 83 1.44 1.66 0.96
N GLU A 84 1.30 1.28 2.23
CA GLU A 84 1.28 2.23 3.35
C GLU A 84 2.55 3.08 3.43
N ARG A 85 3.72 2.49 3.14
CA ARG A 85 5.01 3.21 3.09
C ARG A 85 5.11 4.22 1.96
N CYS A 86 4.23 4.18 0.97
CA CYS A 86 4.11 5.25 -0.03
C CYS A 86 3.52 6.53 0.57
N GLY A 87 2.88 6.42 1.74
CA GLY A 87 2.10 7.47 2.37
C GLY A 87 2.92 8.56 3.06
N PRO A 88 2.25 9.65 3.47
CA PRO A 88 2.84 10.63 4.36
C PRO A 88 3.36 9.90 5.61
N GLN A 89 4.67 9.97 5.82
CA GLN A 89 5.27 9.42 7.02
C GLN A 89 4.95 10.40 8.14
N THR A 90 4.13 9.99 9.11
CA THR A 90 4.06 10.68 10.39
C THR A 90 5.45 10.57 11.00
N GLU A 91 6.22 11.66 10.96
CA GLU A 91 7.38 11.75 11.84
C GLU A 91 6.87 11.48 13.26
N PRO A 92 7.50 10.57 14.02
CA PRO A 92 7.09 10.33 15.38
C PRO A 92 7.14 11.67 16.10
N LEU A 93 6.02 12.06 16.74
CA LEU A 93 5.98 13.20 17.65
C LEU A 93 7.10 12.99 18.68
N GLU A 94 8.23 13.68 18.51
CA GLU A 94 9.27 13.74 19.53
C GLU A 94 8.64 14.45 20.74
N LEU A 95 8.14 13.66 21.68
CA LEU A 95 7.66 14.18 22.95
C LEU A 95 8.87 14.81 23.64
N PRO A 96 8.86 16.13 23.95
CA PRO A 96 9.98 16.76 24.61
C PRO A 96 10.20 16.06 25.95
N ALA A 97 11.44 15.61 26.18
CA ALA A 97 11.85 15.06 27.46
C ALA A 97 11.51 16.10 28.56
N ALA A 98 10.65 15.70 29.49
CA ALA A 98 10.28 16.53 30.62
C ALA A 98 11.55 16.93 31.39
N ALA A 99 11.75 18.25 31.55
CA ALA A 99 12.83 18.85 32.33
C ALA A 99 12.52 18.83 33.83
#